data_AF-A0A2V9Q2V8-F1
#
_entry.id   AF-A0A2V9Q2V8-F1
#
_cell.length_a   1.000
_cell.length_b   1.000
_cell.length_c   1.000
_cell.angle_alpha   90.00
_cell.angle_beta   90.00
_cell.angle_gamma   90.00
#
_symmetry.space_group_name_H-M   'P 1'
#
loop_
_entity.id
_entity.type
_entity.pdbx_description
1 polymer ?
#
loop_
_entity_poly.entity_id
_entity_poly.type
_entity_poly.pdbx_seq_one_letter_code
_entity_poly.pdbx_strand_id
1 'polypeptide(L)' 'MKHINAAGPLVKVEAVAEWGDPVHIEMSQERFRDLQLIKDEAVFVIPKDVKVFANHEA' A
#
# COMPACT_ATOMS: atom_id res chain seq x y z
N MET A 1 -6.64 2.21 6.61
CA MET A 1 -6.28 2.74 5.26
C MET A 1 -6.93 4.11 5.04
N LYS A 2 -6.25 5.09 4.45
CA LYS A 2 -6.80 6.45 4.28
C LYS A 2 -7.51 6.67 2.96
N HIS A 3 -6.97 6.14 1.86
CA HIS A 3 -7.52 6.37 0.52
C HIS A 3 -7.35 5.14 -0.39
N ILE A 4 -8.32 4.94 -1.27
CA ILE A 4 -8.35 3.84 -2.25
C ILE A 4 -8.72 4.45 -3.61
N ASN A 5 -7.85 4.30 -4.59
CA ASN A 5 -8.12 4.61 -5.99
C ASN A 5 -8.12 3.31 -6.80
N ALA A 6 -9.32 2.87 -7.20
CA ALA A 6 -9.52 1.62 -7.93
C ALA A 6 -9.69 1.80 -9.45
N ALA A 7 -9.25 2.94 -10.02
CA ALA A 7 -9.37 3.20 -11.44
C ALA A 7 -8.36 2.38 -12.27
N GLY A 8 -8.86 1.57 -13.22
CA GLY A 8 -8.03 0.79 -14.14
C GLY A 8 -7.58 -0.57 -13.58
N PRO A 9 -6.51 -1.18 -14.14
CA PRO A 9 -6.08 -2.54 -13.81
C PRO A 9 -5.34 -2.67 -12.47
N LEU A 10 -4.76 -1.57 -12.00
CA LEU A 10 -4.06 -1.48 -10.71
C LEU A 10 -4.85 -0.60 -9.75
N VAL A 11 -5.00 -1.09 -8.53
CA VAL A 11 -5.60 -0.35 -7.42
C VAL A 11 -4.47 0.23 -6.58
N LYS A 12 -4.54 1.54 -6.33
CA LYS A 12 -3.62 2.26 -5.46
C LYS A 12 -4.28 2.51 -4.11
N VAL A 13 -3.58 2.17 -3.06
CA VAL A 13 -4.03 2.34 -1.68
C VAL A 13 -2.99 3.18 -0.93
N GLU A 14 -3.48 4.19 -0.23
CA GLU A 14 -2.69 4.98 0.71
C GLU A 14 -3.08 4.58 2.14
N ALA A 15 -2.08 4.13 2.89
CA ALA A 15 -2.20 3.82 4.31
C ALA A 15 -1.21 4.67 5.12
N VAL A 16 -1.37 4.62 6.43
CA VAL A 16 -0.44 5.22 7.37
C VAL A 16 0.00 4.11 8.31
N ALA A 17 1.31 3.93 8.43
CA ALA A 17 1.90 3.02 9.39
C ALA A 17 1.61 3.49 10.82
N GLU A 18 1.72 2.59 11.79
CA GLU A 18 1.45 2.93 13.19
C GLU A 18 2.36 4.05 13.72
N TRP A 19 3.58 4.18 13.17
CA TRP A 19 4.53 5.24 13.49
C TRP A 19 4.31 6.55 12.71
N GLY A 20 3.25 6.64 11.91
CA GLY A 20 2.81 7.87 11.23
C GLY A 20 3.27 8.04 9.79
N ASP A 21 4.17 7.20 9.29
CA ASP A 21 4.66 7.32 7.91
C ASP A 21 3.61 6.88 6.87
N PRO A 22 3.57 7.52 5.70
CA PRO A 22 2.73 7.08 4.61
C PRO A 22 3.25 5.77 4.01
N VAL A 23 2.34 4.84 3.74
CA VAL A 23 2.62 3.58 3.03
C VAL A 23 1.77 3.55 1.76
N HIS A 24 2.45 3.46 0.61
CA HIS A 24 1.82 3.32 -0.70
C HIS A 24 1.78 1.85 -1.10
N ILE A 25 0.60 1.35 -1.43
CA ILE A 25 0.37 -0.05 -1.78
C ILE A 25 -0.25 -0.07 -3.17
N GLU A 26 0.30 -0.90 -4.06
CA GLU A 26 -0.27 -1.18 -5.37
C GLU A 26 -0.62 -2.67 -5.47
N MET A 27 -1.81 -2.98 -5.97
CA MET A 27 -2.25 -4.36 -6.20
C MET A 27 -3.14 -4.46 -7.44
N SER A 28 -3.36 -5.67 -7.94
CA SER A 28 -4.31 -5.88 -9.05
C SER A 28 -5.74 -5.64 -8.59
N GLN A 29 -6.60 -5.31 -9.55
CA GLN A 29 -8.06 -5.25 -9.37
C GLN A 29 -8.65 -6.56 -8.81
N GLU A 30 -8.13 -7.70 -9.23
CA GLU A 30 -8.52 -9.01 -8.74
C GLU A 30 -8.21 -9.16 -7.24
N ARG A 31 -6.96 -8.88 -6.83
CA ARG A 31 -6.54 -8.98 -5.43
C ARG A 31 -7.33 -8.03 -4.53
N PHE A 32 -7.61 -6.81 -5.01
CA PHE A 32 -8.44 -5.86 -4.27
C PHE A 32 -9.85 -6.41 -4.00
N ARG A 33 -10.47 -7.02 -5.02
CA ARG A 33 -11.79 -7.66 -4.89
C ARG A 33 -11.77 -8.85 -3.94
N ASP A 34 -10.74 -9.69 -4.00
CA ASP A 34 -10.59 -10.85 -3.13
C ASP A 34 -10.42 -10.46 -1.65
N LEU A 35 -9.70 -9.36 -1.39
CA LEU A 35 -9.46 -8.87 -0.03
C LEU A 35 -10.66 -8.11 0.55
N GLN A 36 -11.61 -7.68 -0.30
CA GLN A 36 -12.79 -6.90 0.09
C GLN A 36 -12.45 -5.68 0.97
N LEU A 37 -11.31 -5.04 0.71
CA LEU A 37 -10.77 -3.98 1.53
C LEU A 37 -11.74 -2.82 1.72
N ILE A 38 -11.93 -2.41 2.97
CA ILE A 38 -12.80 -1.30 3.34
C ILE A 38 -11.95 -0.10 3.77
N LYS A 39 -12.42 1.10 3.46
CA LYS A 39 -11.81 2.34 3.96
C LYS A 39 -11.74 2.31 5.50
N ASP A 40 -10.67 2.87 6.05
CA ASP A 40 -10.41 3.00 7.49
C ASP A 40 -10.18 1.67 8.24
N GLU A 41 -10.20 0.51 7.58
CA GLU A 41 -9.81 -0.75 8.22
C GLU A 41 -8.30 -0.80 8.50
N ALA A 42 -7.93 -1.53 9.56
CA ALA A 42 -6.55 -1.89 9.86
C ALA A 42 -6.14 -3.09 9.00
N VAL A 43 -5.03 -2.95 8.30
CA VAL A 43 -4.50 -3.98 7.38
C VAL A 43 -3.05 -4.29 7.72
N PHE A 44 -2.64 -5.53 7.48
CA PHE A 44 -1.23 -5.92 7.53
C PHE A 44 -0.65 -5.90 6.12
N VAL A 45 0.53 -5.31 5.96
CA VAL A 45 1.22 -5.17 4.67
C VAL A 45 2.51 -5.97 4.73
N ILE A 46 2.73 -6.82 3.72
CA ILE A 46 3.99 -7.55 3.54
C ILE A 46 4.70 -6.97 2.31
N PRO A 47 5.93 -6.45 2.43
CA PRO A 47 6.71 -6.02 1.27
C PRO A 47 6.94 -7.19 0.32
N LYS A 48 6.61 -7.00 -0.97
CA LYS A 48 6.91 -8.01 -2.01
C LYS A 48 8.35 -7.93 -2.50
N ASP A 49 8.88 -6.71 -2.58
CA ASP A 49 10.21 -6.43 -3.06
C ASP A 49 10.86 -5.42 -2.11
N VAL A 50 11.98 -5.79 -1.51
CA VAL A 50 12.71 -4.93 -0.56
C VAL A 50 14.01 -4.51 -1.20
N LYS A 51 14.17 -3.21 -1.43
CA LYS A 51 15.43 -2.62 -1.88
C LYS A 51 16.00 -1.79 -0.75
N VAL A 52 17.23 -2.11 -0.35
CA VAL A 52 17.98 -1.32 0.61
C VAL A 52 18.83 -0.34 -0.18
N PHE A 53 18.65 0.95 0.07
CA PHE A 53 19.46 2.01 -0.52
C PHE A 53 20.40 2.53 0.57
N ALA A 54 21.72 2.49 0.34
CA ALA A 54 22.68 3.13 1.22
C ALA A 54 22.71 4.63 0.88
N ASN A 55 22.51 5.48 1.89
CA ASN A 55 22.76 6.92 1.72
C ASN A 55 24.25 7.10 1.44
N HIS A 56 24.61 7.47 0.21
CA HIS A 56 25.89 8.11 -0.05
C HIS A 56 25.71 9.59 0.23
N GLU A 57 26.30 10.08 1.32
CA GLU A 57 26.55 11.51 1.48
C GLU A 57 27.61 11.90 0.44
N ALA A 58 27.31 12.91 -0.37
CA ALA A 58 28.20 13.49 -1.36
C ALA A 58 29.09 14.57 -0.73
#